data_AF-A0A829D6R1-F1
#
_entry.id   AF-A0A829D6R1-F1
#
_cell.length_a   1.000
_cell.length_b   1.000
_cell.length_c   1.000
_cell.angle_alpha   90.00
_cell.angle_beta   90.00
_cell.angle_gamma   90.00
#
_symmetry.space_group_name_H-M   'P 1'
#
loop_
_entity.id
_entity.type
_entity.pdbx_description
1 polymer ?
#
loop_
_entity_poly.entity_id
_entity_poly.type
_entity_poly.pdbx_seq_one_letter_code
_entity_poly.pdbx_strand_id
1 'polypeptide(L)' 'MKEVDYKRWSEFILSSYGNYSKKILPKTVLDLGCGTCRLWEEFPKNILFTGIDISAEMLEIAQKKRFLENGFVPIYSI' A
#
# COMPACT_ATOMS: atom_id res chain seq x y z
N MET A 1 9.14 -15.33 12.84
CA MET A 1 8.73 -14.99 11.46
C MET A 1 9.95 -14.45 10.75
N LYS A 2 10.30 -14.93 9.55
CA LYS A 2 11.38 -14.30 8.77
C LYS A 2 10.95 -12.88 8.42
N GLU A 3 11.89 -11.95 8.42
CA GLU A 3 11.64 -10.56 8.04
C GLU A 3 11.10 -10.53 6.60
N VAL A 4 9.98 -9.85 6.40
CA VAL A 4 9.35 -9.73 5.08
C VAL A 4 10.10 -8.68 4.28
N ASP A 5 10.59 -9.06 3.10
CA ASP A 5 11.26 -8.15 2.17
C ASP A 5 10.22 -7.34 1.38
N TYR A 6 9.69 -6.29 2.00
CA TYR A 6 8.65 -5.44 1.41
C TYR A 6 9.06 -4.79 0.09
N LYS A 7 10.35 -4.46 -0.07
CA LYS A 7 10.87 -3.86 -1.29
C LYS A 7 10.77 -4.84 -2.46
N ARG A 8 11.22 -6.08 -2.26
CA ARG A 8 11.10 -7.12 -3.30
C ARG A 8 9.64 -7.39 -3.65
N TRP A 9 8.74 -7.34 -2.68
CA TRP A 9 7.31 -7.47 -2.92
C TRP A 9 6.73 -6.31 -3.75
N SER A 10 7.09 -5.06 -3.48
CA SER A 10 6.61 -3.92 -4.28
C SER A 10 7.10 -4.00 -5.74
N GLU A 11 8.36 -4.38 -5.94
CA GLU A 11 8.94 -4.62 -7.27
C GLU A 11 8.21 -5.75 -8.02
N PHE A 12 7.91 -6.85 -7.33
CA PHE A 12 7.17 -7.97 -7.90
C PHE A 12 5.75 -7.56 -8.31
N ILE A 13 5.03 -6.80 -7.48
CA ILE A 13 3.66 -6.34 -7.77
C ILE A 13 3.66 -5.40 -8.97
N LEU A 14 4.55 -4.41 -9.00
CA LEU A 14 4.62 -3.44 -10.09
C LEU A 14 5.07 -4.06 -11.41
N SER A 15 6.03 -4.98 -11.39
CA SER A 15 6.45 -5.72 -12.60
C SER A 15 5.32 -6.60 -13.14
N SER A 16 4.61 -7.29 -12.25
CA SER A 16 3.45 -8.11 -12.61
C SER A 16 2.33 -7.28 -13.27
N TYR A 17 2.02 -6.10 -12.72
CA TYR A 17 1.08 -5.16 -13.34
C TYR A 17 1.60 -4.65 -14.69
N GLY A 18 2.88 -4.26 -14.74
CA GLY A 18 3.56 -3.73 -15.92
C GLY A 18 3.50 -4.63 -17.16
N ASN A 19 3.49 -5.94 -16.95
CA ASN A 19 3.38 -6.95 -18.01
C ASN A 19 2.07 -6.85 -18.80
N TYR A 20 1.01 -6.30 -18.20
CA TYR A 20 -0.31 -6.17 -18.80
C TYR A 20 -0.72 -4.71 -19.05
N SER A 21 -0.03 -3.74 -18.45
CA SER A 21 -0.38 -2.32 -18.50
C SER A 21 0.42 -1.48 -19.50
N LYS A 22 1.15 -2.10 -20.44
CA LYS A 22 2.12 -1.40 -21.32
C LYS A 22 3.18 -0.62 -20.52
N LYS A 23 3.61 -1.17 -19.38
CA LYS A 23 4.58 -0.54 -18.45
C LYS A 23 4.10 0.80 -17.85
N ILE A 24 2.80 1.08 -17.88
CA ILE A 24 2.21 2.21 -17.18
C ILE A 24 2.02 1.80 -15.71
N LEU A 25 2.37 2.68 -14.77
CA LEU A 25 2.13 2.43 -13.34
C LEU A 25 0.64 2.61 -12.99
N PRO A 26 0.12 1.88 -12.00
CA PRO A 26 -1.24 2.11 -11.53
C PRO A 26 -1.33 3.50 -10.91
N LYS A 27 -2.40 4.25 -11.21
CA LYS A 27 -2.65 5.54 -10.57
C LYS A 27 -3.25 5.38 -9.17
N THR A 28 -4.08 4.35 -9.00
CA THR A 28 -4.80 4.05 -7.77
C THR A 28 -4.70 2.56 -7.47
N VAL A 29 -4.56 2.21 -6.19
CA VAL A 29 -4.49 0.82 -5.71
C VAL A 29 -5.42 0.65 -4.51
N LEU A 30 -6.20 -0.43 -4.52
CA LEU A 30 -6.95 -0.91 -3.35
C LEU A 30 -6.17 -2.07 -2.73
N ASP A 31 -5.81 -1.94 -1.45
CA ASP A 31 -5.07 -2.94 -0.68
C ASP A 31 -6.00 -3.59 0.35
N LEU A 32 -6.27 -4.88 0.17
CA LEU A 32 -7.17 -5.66 1.03
C LEU A 32 -6.34 -6.48 2.02
N GLY A 33 -6.58 -6.30 3.31
CA GLY A 33 -5.69 -6.78 4.37
C GLY A 33 -4.44 -5.91 4.49
N CYS A 34 -4.60 -4.59 4.40
CA CYS A 34 -3.47 -3.66 4.31
C CYS A 34 -2.61 -3.59 5.57
N GLY A 35 -3.10 -4.12 6.71
CA GLY A 35 -2.44 -4.10 7.99
C GLY A 35 -2.01 -2.70 8.40
N THR A 36 -0.72 -2.53 8.70
CA THR A 36 -0.14 -1.23 9.07
C THR A 36 0.33 -0.40 7.85
N CYS A 37 -0.08 -0.79 6.64
CA CYS A 37 0.30 -0.16 5.37
C CYS A 37 1.82 -0.08 5.12
N ARG A 38 2.64 -0.95 5.75
CA ARG A 38 4.12 -0.92 5.60
C ARG A 38 4.57 -1.07 4.16
N LEU A 39 3.88 -1.91 3.39
CA LEU A 39 4.20 -2.16 1.99
C LEU A 39 4.11 -0.89 1.13
N TRP A 40 3.21 0.04 1.44
CA TRP A 40 2.98 1.26 0.64
C TRP A 40 4.19 2.19 0.63
N GLU A 41 5.04 2.10 1.66
CA GLU A 41 6.26 2.91 1.77
C GLU A 41 7.26 2.62 0.65
N GLU A 42 7.19 1.40 0.10
CA GLU A 42 8.07 0.90 -0.97
C GLU A 42 7.53 1.16 -2.38
N PHE A 43 6.38 1.84 -2.51
CA PHE A 43 5.78 2.22 -3.80
C PHE A 43 6.10 3.67 -4.19
N PRO A 44 6.13 3.99 -5.50
CA PRO A 44 6.21 5.36 -5.99
C PRO A 44 5.14 6.28 -5.38
N LYS A 45 5.54 7.49 -4.99
CA LYS A 45 4.66 8.44 -4.26
C LYS A 45 3.49 8.99 -5.09
N ASN A 46 3.51 8.81 -6.41
CA ASN A 46 2.43 9.21 -7.30
C ASN A 46 1.29 8.17 -7.40
N ILE A 47 1.39 7.06 -6.67
CA ILE A 47 0.33 6.05 -6.56
C ILE A 47 -0.54 6.38 -5.35
N LEU A 48 -1.84 6.48 -5.58
CA LEU A 48 -2.83 6.71 -4.52
C LEU A 48 -3.33 5.37 -4.00
N PHE A 49 -3.18 5.14 -2.70
CA PHE A 49 -3.63 3.92 -2.05
C PHE A 49 -4.93 4.13 -1.27
N THR A 50 -5.78 3.10 -1.26
CA THR A 50 -6.89 2.92 -0.33
C THR A 50 -6.71 1.56 0.35
N GLY A 51 -6.82 1.51 1.66
CA GLY A 51 -6.60 0.29 2.43
C GLY A 51 -7.85 -0.18 3.15
N ILE A 52 -8.04 -1.49 3.21
CA ILE A 52 -9.09 -2.12 4.03
C ILE A 52 -8.43 -3.17 4.90
N ASP A 53 -8.68 -3.12 6.21
CA ASP A 53 -8.27 -4.18 7.14
C ASP A 53 -9.32 -4.38 8.22
N ILE A 54 -9.55 -5.63 8.63
CA ILE A 54 -10.50 -5.94 9.71
C ILE A 54 -9.96 -5.49 11.08
N SER A 55 -8.65 -5.40 11.24
CA SER A 55 -8.02 -5.04 12.51
C SER A 55 -7.95 -3.52 12.70
N ALA A 56 -8.89 -3.00 13.50
CA ALA A 56 -8.88 -1.59 13.90
C ALA A 56 -7.57 -1.15 14.58
N GLU A 57 -6.93 -2.04 15.34
CA GLU A 57 -5.63 -1.79 15.98
C GLU A 57 -4.52 -1.55 14.92
N MET A 58 -4.48 -2.38 13.87
CA MET A 58 -3.51 -2.20 12.79
C MET A 58 -3.77 -0.91 12.01
N LEU A 59 -5.05 -0.57 11.79
CA LEU A 59 -5.44 0.69 11.15
C LEU A 59 -5.02 1.90 11.99
N GLU A 60 -5.12 1.84 13.32
CA GLU A 60 -4.65 2.94 14.18
C GLU A 60 -3.14 3.20 14.02
N ILE A 61 -2.34 2.13 13.86
CA ILE A 61 -0.91 2.24 13.55
C ILE A 61 -0.70 2.83 12.14
N ALA A 62 -1.49 2.39 11.16
CA ALA A 62 -1.41 2.90 9.80
C ALA A 62 -1.75 4.41 9.71
N GLN A 63 -2.76 4.89 10.45
CA GLN A 63 -3.16 6.31 10.46
C GLN A 63 -2.06 7.23 11.00
N LYS A 64 -1.17 6.73 11.86
CA LYS A 64 -0.04 7.49 12.40
C LYS A 64 1.07 7.70 11.36
N LYS A 65 1.05 6.97 10.24
CA LYS A 65 2.04 7.09 9.17
C LYS A 65 1.66 8.19 8.18
N ARG A 66 2.67 8.93 7.73
CA ARG A 66 2.52 10.00 6.73
C ARG A 66 2.78 9.45 5.33
N PHE A 67 1.74 8.98 4.66
CA PHE A 67 1.83 8.48 3.28
C PHE A 67 1.61 9.55 2.22
N LEU A 68 0.98 10.67 2.57
CA LEU A 68 0.61 11.75 1.65
C LEU A 68 1.02 13.11 2.23
N GLU A 69 1.44 14.04 1.36
CA GLU A 69 1.80 15.42 1.75
C GLU A 69 0.61 16.19 2.35
N ASN A 70 -0.64 15.74 2.11
CA ASN A 70 -1.87 16.38 2.58
C ASN A 70 -2.67 15.58 3.64
N GLY A 71 -2.01 14.63 4.34
CA GLY A 71 -2.44 14.20 5.68
C GLY A 71 -3.61 13.23 5.82
N PHE A 72 -4.31 12.83 4.75
CA PHE A 72 -5.43 11.87 4.86
C PHE A 72 -5.13 10.54 4.16
N VAL A 73 -5.15 9.44 4.93
CA VAL A 73 -4.95 8.07 4.43
C VAL A 73 -6.33 7.41 4.39
N PRO A 74 -6.90 7.11 3.21
CA PRO A 74 -8.23 6.50 3.13
C PRO A 74 -8.13 5.01 3.49
N ILE A 75 -8.22 4.73 4.79
CA ILE A 75 -8.25 3.37 5.33
C ILE A 75 -9.54 3.11 6.08
N TYR A 76 -10.12 1.94 5.85
CA TYR A 76 -11.44 1.55 6.35
C TYR A 76 -11.38 0.19 7.04
N SER A 77 -12.22 0.01 8.06
CA SER A 77 -12.48 -1.28 8.69
C SER A 77 -13.78 -1.86 8.13
N ILE A 78 -13.84 -3.18 7.99
CA ILE A 78 -15.02 -3.94 7.56
C ILE A 78 -15.48 -4.90 8.65
#